data_AF-A0A9E5Y0Y2-F1
#
_entry.id   AF-A0A9E5Y0Y2-F1
#
_cell.length_a   1.000
_cell.length_b   1.000
_cell.length_c   1.000
_cell.angle_alpha   90.00
_cell.angle_beta   90.00
_cell.angle_gamma   90.00
#
_symmetry.space_group_name_H-M   'P 1'
#
loop_
_entity.id
_entity.type
_entity.pdbx_description
1 polymer ?
#
loop_
_entity_poly.entity_id
_entity_poly.type
_entity_poly.pdbx_seq_one_letter_code
_entity_poly.pdbx_strand_id
1 'polypeptide(L)'
;MFGKICPYCKERIKKDALICRYCHKELDAPQDGNCSSSLWVLAGFMGLFLGAATALGFGYLNERRRWEADTEEVAFHEDTDSNQ
;
A
#
# COMPACT_ATOMS: atom_id res chain seq x y z
N MET A 1 -32.58 -24.21 8.97
CA MET A 1 -31.69 -25.29 8.50
C MET A 1 -31.30 -24.99 7.05
N PHE A 2 -30.22 -24.26 6.81
CA PHE A 2 -29.84 -23.89 5.43
C PHE A 2 -28.75 -24.87 4.96
N GLY A 3 -29.06 -25.72 4.00
CA GLY A 3 -28.11 -26.62 3.31
C GLY A 3 -27.91 -26.17 1.86
N LYS A 4 -26.76 -26.50 1.26
CA LYS A 4 -26.50 -26.28 -0.18
C LYS A 4 -26.99 -27.48 -1.00
N ILE A 5 -27.27 -27.28 -2.28
CA ILE A 5 -27.66 -28.36 -3.19
C ILE A 5 -26.40 -28.89 -3.86
N CYS A 6 -26.22 -30.20 -3.89
CA CYS A 6 -25.10 -30.81 -4.61
C CYS A 6 -25.25 -30.57 -6.14
N PRO A 7 -24.24 -30.04 -6.84
CA PRO A 7 -24.33 -29.76 -8.28
C PRO A 7 -24.41 -31.04 -9.13
N TYR A 8 -23.99 -32.18 -8.58
CA TYR A 8 -23.93 -33.44 -9.31
C TYR A 8 -25.20 -34.27 -9.18
N CYS A 9 -25.71 -34.46 -7.96
CA CYS A 9 -26.86 -35.34 -7.70
C CYS A 9 -28.12 -34.59 -7.25
N LYS A 10 -28.06 -33.24 -7.14
CA LYS A 10 -29.18 -32.37 -6.77
C LYS A 10 -29.78 -32.61 -5.39
N GLU A 11 -29.11 -33.40 -4.56
CA GLU A 11 -29.53 -33.69 -3.20
C GLU A 11 -29.13 -32.57 -2.23
N ARG A 12 -29.90 -32.38 -1.16
CA ARG A 12 -29.61 -31.36 -0.15
C ARG A 12 -28.51 -31.84 0.81
N ILE A 13 -27.42 -31.09 0.90
CA ILE A 13 -26.26 -31.40 1.73
C ILE A 13 -25.94 -30.25 2.72
N LYS A 14 -25.08 -30.53 3.71
CA LYS A 14 -24.58 -29.51 4.64
C LYS A 14 -23.80 -28.42 3.87
N LYS A 15 -23.88 -27.17 4.33
CA LYS A 15 -23.16 -26.05 3.69
C LYS A 15 -21.65 -26.28 3.68
N ASP A 16 -21.13 -26.83 4.76
CA ASP A 16 -19.69 -27.04 4.95
C ASP A 16 -19.24 -28.44 4.49
N ALA A 17 -20.09 -29.16 3.73
CA ALA A 17 -19.72 -30.44 3.16
C ALA A 17 -18.67 -30.24 2.06
N LEU A 18 -17.49 -30.85 2.27
CA LEU A 18 -16.43 -31.03 1.27
C LEU A 18 -16.71 -32.20 0.34
N ILE A 19 -17.50 -33.19 0.78
CA ILE A 19 -17.87 -34.37 0.00
C ILE A 19 -19.37 -34.59 0.12
N CYS A 20 -20.04 -34.88 -1.01
CA CYS A 20 -21.46 -35.21 -1.01
C CYS A 20 -21.69 -36.60 -0.41
N ARG A 21 -22.55 -36.72 0.61
CA ARG A 21 -22.91 -38.01 1.23
C ARG A 21 -23.62 -38.98 0.28
N TYR A 22 -24.19 -38.48 -0.82
CA TYR A 22 -25.01 -39.28 -1.73
C TYR A 22 -24.22 -39.77 -2.94
N CYS A 23 -23.57 -38.85 -3.66
CA CYS A 23 -22.79 -39.19 -4.85
C CYS A 23 -21.30 -39.34 -4.60
N HIS A 24 -20.83 -39.07 -3.38
CA HIS A 24 -19.43 -39.18 -2.95
C HIS A 24 -18.44 -38.34 -3.78
N LYS A 25 -18.94 -37.35 -4.54
CA LYS A 25 -18.09 -36.40 -5.25
C LYS A 25 -17.62 -35.31 -4.29
N GLU A 26 -16.39 -34.87 -4.50
CA GLU A 26 -15.82 -33.69 -3.85
C GLU A 26 -16.55 -32.43 -4.31
N LEU A 27 -16.76 -31.50 -3.39
CA LEU A 27 -17.33 -30.19 -3.62
C LEU A 27 -16.32 -29.16 -3.19
N ASP A 28 -16.18 -28.13 -4.01
CA ASP A 28 -15.31 -27.01 -3.68
C ASP A 28 -15.72 -26.42 -2.33
N ALA A 29 -14.71 -26.22 -1.48
CA ALA A 29 -14.87 -25.61 -0.18
C ALA A 29 -15.49 -24.21 -0.34
N PRO A 30 -16.31 -23.75 0.61
CA PRO A 30 -16.80 -22.38 0.59
C PRO A 30 -15.59 -21.45 0.55
N GLN A 31 -15.49 -20.69 -0.55
CA GLN A 31 -14.49 -19.65 -0.75
C GLN A 31 -14.89 -18.45 0.13
N ASP A 32 -14.78 -18.62 1.45
CA ASP A 32 -15.00 -17.57 2.42
C ASP A 32 -13.74 -16.70 2.46
N GLY A 33 -13.55 -15.85 1.45
CA GLY A 33 -12.25 -15.18 1.34
C GLY A 33 -12.11 -14.17 0.24
N ASN A 34 -13.12 -13.33 0.01
CA ASN A 34 -12.83 -12.00 -0.51
C ASN A 34 -12.08 -11.22 0.59
N CYS A 35 -10.79 -11.47 0.75
CA CYS A 35 -9.91 -10.69 1.62
C CYS A 35 -9.61 -9.32 0.99
N SER A 36 -10.66 -8.51 0.78
CA SER A 36 -10.53 -7.08 0.44
C SER A 36 -9.82 -6.25 1.53
N SER A 37 -9.48 -6.87 2.68
CA SER A 37 -8.63 -6.30 3.73
C SER A 37 -7.24 -5.88 3.22
N SER A 38 -6.71 -6.55 2.18
CA SER A 38 -5.34 -6.29 1.70
C SER A 38 -5.16 -4.91 1.05
N LEU A 39 -6.20 -4.34 0.44
CA LEU A 39 -6.08 -3.05 -0.27
C LEU A 39 -5.88 -1.86 0.67
N TRP A 40 -6.48 -1.87 1.87
CA TRP A 40 -6.36 -0.74 2.82
C TRP A 40 -4.97 -0.68 3.46
N VAL A 41 -4.36 -1.84 3.70
CA VAL A 41 -3.00 -1.95 4.22
C VAL A 41 -2.00 -1.39 3.21
N LEU A 42 -2.11 -1.79 1.94
CA LEU A 42 -1.26 -1.28 0.86
C LEU A 42 -1.47 0.23 0.63
N ALA A 43 -2.70 0.72 0.67
CA ALA A 43 -2.99 2.14 0.56
C ALA A 43 -2.33 2.96 1.70
N GLY A 44 -2.33 2.43 2.93
CA GLY A 44 -1.64 3.05 4.06
C GLY A 44 -0.13 3.14 3.87
N PHE A 45 0.51 2.07 3.40
CA PHE A 45 1.95 2.07 3.12
C PHE A 45 2.33 3.05 2.01
N MET A 46 1.55 3.12 0.92
CA MET A 46 1.83 4.05 -0.17
C MET A 46 1.72 5.51 0.30
N GLY A 47 0.71 5.84 1.12
CA GLY A 47 0.59 7.18 1.70
C GLY A 47 1.78 7.57 2.58
N LEU A 48 2.23 6.66 3.44
CA LEU A 48 3.38 6.89 4.32
C LEU A 48 4.68 7.07 3.52
N PHE A 49 4.91 6.23 2.50
CA PHE A 49 6.11 6.33 1.66
C PHE A 49 6.16 7.64 0.88
N LEU A 50 5.08 8.01 0.18
CA LEU A 50 5.05 9.28 -0.56
C LEU A 50 5.18 10.48 0.40
N GLY A 51 4.51 10.45 1.54
CA GLY A 51 4.63 11.51 2.56
C GLY A 51 6.07 11.68 3.06
N ALA A 52 6.73 10.59 3.44
CA ALA A 52 8.11 10.60 3.90
C ALA A 52 9.08 11.09 2.81
N ALA A 53 8.94 10.60 1.57
CA ALA A 53 9.76 11.03 0.45
C ALA A 53 9.61 12.53 0.17
N THR A 54 8.38 13.05 0.23
CA THR A 54 8.10 14.48 0.01
C THR A 54 8.70 15.35 1.11
N ALA A 55 8.57 14.93 2.38
CA ALA A 55 9.13 15.66 3.52
C ALA A 55 10.67 15.69 3.50
N LEU A 56 11.30 14.54 3.21
CA LEU A 56 12.76 14.45 3.08
C LEU A 56 13.26 15.26 1.88
N GLY A 57 12.56 15.18 0.74
CA GLY A 57 12.88 15.99 -0.44
C GLY A 57 12.79 17.49 -0.18
N PHE A 58 11.74 17.95 0.50
CA PHE A 58 11.59 19.36 0.87
C PHE A 58 12.67 19.83 1.84
N GLY A 59 12.99 19.04 2.87
CA GLY A 59 14.08 19.33 3.80
C GLY A 59 15.43 19.44 3.09
N TYR A 60 15.72 18.50 2.18
CA TYR A 60 16.95 18.52 1.38
C TYR A 60 17.05 19.75 0.47
N LEU A 61 15.97 20.13 -0.21
CA LEU A 61 15.94 21.34 -1.05
C LEU A 61 16.05 22.63 -0.22
N ASN A 62 15.43 22.66 0.96
CA ASN A 62 15.50 23.81 1.85
C ASN A 62 16.91 24.02 2.40
N GLU A 63 17.55 22.92 2.81
CA GLU A 63 18.96 22.94 3.21
C GLU A 63 19.79 23.45 2.05
N ARG A 64 19.65 22.89 0.85
CA ARG A 64 20.39 23.32 -0.35
C ARG A 64 20.28 24.82 -0.66
N ARG A 65 19.11 25.44 -0.50
CA ARG A 65 18.94 26.89 -0.71
C ARG A 65 19.76 27.74 0.25
N ARG A 66 20.07 27.22 1.44
CA ARG A 66 20.90 27.93 2.44
C ARG A 66 22.34 28.10 1.95
N TRP A 67 22.89 27.10 1.28
CA TRP A 67 24.27 27.13 0.77
C TRP A 67 24.46 28.14 -0.36
N GLU A 68 23.42 28.36 -1.20
CA GLU A 68 23.46 29.35 -2.27
C GLU A 68 23.40 30.80 -1.74
N ALA A 69 22.64 31.04 -0.66
CA ALA A 69 22.59 32.34 0.01
C ALA A 69 23.93 32.72 0.67
N ASP A 70 24.59 31.75 1.31
CA ASP A 70 25.92 31.95 1.91
C ASP A 70 27.01 32.19 0.84
N THR A 71 26.78 31.77 -0.40
CA THR A 71 27.73 32.00 -1.51
C THR A 71 27.62 33.42 -2.08
N GLU A 72 26.41 34.01 -2.11
CA GLU A 72 26.22 35.39 -2.59
C GLU A 72 26.81 36.43 -1.62
N GLU A 73 26.78 36.20 -0.31
CA GLU A 73 27.39 37.10 0.68
C GLU A 73 28.92 37.09 0.62
N VAL A 74 29.55 35.94 0.36
CA VAL A 74 31.01 35.82 0.19
C VAL A 74 31.45 36.48 -1.12
N ALA A 75 30.69 36.33 -2.20
CA ALA A 75 30.96 37.00 -3.47
C ALA A 75 30.86 38.54 -3.35
N PHE A 76 29.90 39.06 -2.57
CA PHE A 76 29.74 40.50 -2.37
C PHE A 76 30.83 41.11 -1.47
N HIS A 77 31.39 40.34 -0.52
CA HIS A 77 32.44 40.83 0.38
C HIS A 77 33.81 40.95 -0.30
N GLU A 78 34.10 40.13 -1.32
CA GLU A 78 35.39 40.15 -2.06
C GLU A 78 35.52 41.37 -2.99
N ASP A 79 34.40 41.89 -3.48
CA ASP A 79 34.37 43.10 -4.33
C ASP A 79 34.60 44.40 -3.52
N THR A 80 34.39 44.35 -2.19
CA THR A 80 34.46 45.55 -1.33
C THR A 80 35.89 45.78 -0.80
N ASP A 81 36.67 44.72 -0.58
CA ASP A 81 38.06 44.81 -0.09
C ASP A 81 39.10 45.05 -1.19
N SER A 82 38.77 44.78 -2.46
CA SER A 82 39.69 44.97 -3.61
C SER A 82 39.70 46.38 -4.20
N ASN A 83 38.81 47.26 -3.71
CA ASN A 83 38.66 48.65 -4.15
C ASN A 83 38.85 49.65 -3.00
N GLN A 84 39.71 49.30 -2.04
CA GLN A 84 40.26 50.21 -1.02
C GLN A 84 41.78 50.26 -1.07
#